data_AF-A0AAD7GQD7-F1
#
_entry.id   AF-A0AAD7GQD7-F1
#
_cell.length_a   1.000
_cell.length_b   1.000
_cell.length_c   1.000
_cell.angle_alpha   90.00
_cell.angle_beta   90.00
_cell.angle_gamma   90.00
#
_symmetry.space_group_name_H-M   'P 1'
#
loop_
_entity.id
_entity.type
_entity.pdbx_description
1 polymer ?
#
loop_
_entity_poly.entity_id
_entity_poly.type
_entity_poly.pdbx_seq_one_letter_code
_entity_poly.pdbx_strand_id
1 'polypeptide(L)' 'YTDDAAVPLSVQMRRRCFNCCTTESRTPKGRSAWRRSKLSPGKVLCDKCGHFERNHNRTRP' A
#
# COMPACT_ATOMS: atom_id res chain seq x y z
N TYR A 1 -15.42 -3.52 -24.17
CA TYR A 1 -14.84 -3.88 -22.86
C TYR A 1 -13.34 -3.76 -23.03
N THR A 2 -12.76 -2.61 -22.65
CA THR A 2 -11.32 -2.40 -22.74
C THR A 2 -10.65 -3.01 -21.53
N ASP A 3 -9.72 -3.91 -21.79
CA ASP A 3 -8.94 -4.65 -20.81
C ASP A 3 -7.76 -3.76 -20.36
N ASP A 4 -7.93 -3.05 -19.25
CA ASP A 4 -6.86 -2.29 -18.57
C ASP A 4 -5.80 -3.22 -17.90
N ALA A 5 -5.58 -4.44 -18.41
CA ALA A 5 -4.69 -5.43 -17.79
C ALA A 5 -3.27 -5.49 -18.38
N ALA A 6 -2.81 -4.41 -19.03
CA ALA A 6 -1.43 -4.31 -19.50
C ALA A 6 -0.75 -3.03 -19.01
N VAL A 7 -0.73 -2.80 -17.69
CA VAL A 7 0.22 -1.83 -17.12
C VAL A 7 1.59 -2.51 -17.02
N PRO A 8 2.61 -2.07 -17.78
CA PRO A 8 3.92 -2.67 -17.74
C PRO A 8 4.49 -2.56 -16.32
N LEU A 9 4.91 -3.70 -15.78
CA LEU A 9 5.52 -3.91 -14.46
C LEU A 9 6.78 -3.04 -14.19
N SER A 10 7.23 -2.25 -15.17
CA SER A 10 8.44 -1.45 -15.15
C SER A 10 8.32 -0.14 -14.36
N VAL A 11 7.11 0.29 -13.97
CA VAL A 11 6.90 1.44 -13.07
C VAL A 11 6.57 0.94 -11.65
N GLN A 12 7.34 -0.04 -11.17
CA GLN A 12 7.56 -0.24 -9.73
C GLN A 12 8.30 0.99 -9.16
N MET A 13 7.66 2.17 -9.23
CA MET A 13 7.90 3.26 -8.29
C MET A 13 7.78 2.59 -6.93
N ARG A 14 8.93 2.40 -6.28
CA ARG A 14 9.08 1.71 -4.99
C ARG A 14 8.34 2.54 -3.94
N ARG A 15 7.01 2.45 -3.94
CA ARG A 15 6.16 3.00 -2.90
C ARG A 15 6.71 2.45 -1.61
N ARG A 16 6.94 3.34 -0.65
CA ARG A 16 7.47 3.02 0.67
C ARG A 16 6.36 3.28 1.67
N CYS A 17 6.10 2.31 2.54
CA CYS A 17 5.17 2.50 3.63
C CYS A 17 5.64 3.64 4.53
N PHE A 18 4.76 4.59 4.80
CA PHE A 18 5.05 5.72 5.70
C PHE A 18 5.32 5.28 7.14
N ASN A 19 4.73 4.16 7.59
CA ASN A 19 4.85 3.69 8.97
C ASN A 19 6.05 2.76 9.19
N CYS A 20 6.23 1.72 8.37
CA CYS A 20 7.27 0.71 8.58
C CYS A 20 8.35 0.67 7.49
N CYS A 21 8.36 1.65 6.60
CA CYS A 21 9.36 1.79 5.52
C CYS A 21 9.50 0.61 4.56
N THR A 22 8.63 -0.42 4.65
CA THR A 22 8.63 -1.52 3.69
C THR A 22 8.39 -0.98 2.29
N THR A 23 9.17 -1.49 1.33
CA THR A 23 8.97 -1.29 -0.10
C THR A 23 8.20 -2.46 -0.74
N GLU A 24 7.87 -3.46 0.07
CA GLU A 24 7.15 -4.66 -0.34
C GLU A 24 5.76 -4.68 0.29
N SER A 25 4.73 -4.41 -0.51
CA SER A 25 3.32 -4.61 -0.12
C SER A 25 2.64 -5.72 -0.96
N ARG A 26 3.44 -6.70 -1.42
CA ARG A 26 2.96 -7.77 -2.30
C ARG A 26 2.09 -8.75 -1.51
N THR A 27 0.85 -8.92 -1.94
CA THR A 27 -0.01 -10.02 -1.50
C THR A 27 0.38 -11.31 -2.23
N PRO A 28 -0.03 -12.51 -1.75
CA PRO A 28 0.28 -13.79 -2.42
C PRO A 28 -0.19 -13.88 -3.89
N LYS A 29 -1.14 -13.02 -4.28
CA LYS A 29 -1.65 -12.88 -5.66
C LYS A 29 -0.92 -11.83 -6.50
N GLY A 30 0.28 -11.38 -6.09
CA GLY A 30 1.10 -10.44 -6.84
C GLY A 30 0.58 -8.99 -6.91
N ARG A 31 -0.63 -8.69 -6.40
CA ARG A 31 -1.15 -7.32 -6.36
C ARG A 31 -0.47 -6.51 -5.24
N SER A 32 0.00 -5.33 -5.60
CA SER A 32 0.51 -4.30 -4.68
C SER A 32 -0.65 -3.75 -3.84
N ALA A 33 -0.82 -4.22 -2.61
CA ALA A 33 -1.86 -3.73 -1.70
C ALA A 33 -1.34 -2.52 -0.89
N TRP A 34 -1.19 -1.39 -1.58
CA TRP A 34 -0.94 -0.10 -0.95
C TRP A 34 -2.26 0.53 -0.50
N ARG A 35 -2.31 0.98 0.75
CA ARG A 35 -3.46 1.68 1.31
C ARG A 35 -3.14 3.16 1.54
N ARG A 36 -4.14 4.02 1.40
CA ARG A 36 -4.05 5.43 1.83
C ARG A 36 -4.20 5.50 3.34
N SER A 37 -3.36 6.29 4.01
CA SER A 37 -3.51 6.58 5.44
C SER A 37 -4.72 7.51 5.64
N LYS A 38 -5.54 7.17 6.63
CA LYS A 38 -6.64 7.98 7.15
C LYS A 38 -6.13 9.03 8.13
N LEU A 39 -5.08 8.70 8.90
CA LEU A 39 -4.49 9.62 9.90
C LEU A 39 -3.52 10.63 9.28
N SER A 40 -2.91 10.30 8.15
CA SER A 40 -1.99 11.17 7.43
C SER A 40 -2.41 11.27 5.96
N PRO A 41 -3.31 12.21 5.62
CA PRO A 41 -3.78 12.42 4.26
C PRO A 41 -2.61 12.54 3.27
N GLY A 42 -2.71 11.86 2.13
CA GLY A 42 -1.66 11.85 1.11
C GLY A 42 -0.49 10.89 1.39
N LYS A 43 -0.40 10.25 2.57
CA LYS A 43 0.59 9.21 2.86
C LYS A 43 0.08 7.83 2.45
N VAL A 44 1.03 6.96 2.08
CA VAL A 44 0.75 5.58 1.67
C VAL A 44 1.29 4.60 2.72
N LEU A 45 0.52 3.56 2.98
CA LEU A 45 0.84 2.49 3.92
C LEU A 45 0.83 1.14 3.21
N CYS A 46 1.65 0.21 3.67
CA CYS A 46 1.50 -1.19 3.28
C CYS A 46 0.19 -1.75 3.85
N ASP A 47 -0.26 -2.88 3.31
CA ASP A 47 -1.52 -3.51 3.72
C ASP A 47 -1.63 -3.73 5.23
N LYS A 48 -0.56 -4.26 5.86
CA LYS A 48 -0.51 -4.49 7.31
C LYS A 48 -0.68 -3.19 8.12
N CYS A 49 0.04 -2.13 7.74
CA CYS A 49 -0.02 -0.85 8.47
C CYS A 49 -1.36 -0.15 8.24
N GLY A 50 -1.90 -0.17 7.02
CA GLY A 50 -3.20 0.42 6.72
C GLY A 50 -4.37 -0.34 7.35
N HIS A 51 -4.27 -1.67 7.49
CA HIS A 51 -5.24 -2.45 8.28
C HIS A 51 -5.17 -2.10 9.76
N PHE A 52 -3.96 -2.05 10.33
CA PHE A 52 -3.78 -1.68 11.73
C PHE A 52 -4.36 -0.30 12.01
N GLU A 53 -4.03 0.69 11.18
CA GLU A 53 -4.50 2.06 11.32
C GLU A 53 -6.02 2.17 11.29
N ARG A 54 -6.70 1.48 10.36
CA ARG A 54 -8.17 1.49 10.27
C ARG A 54 -8.85 0.85 11.46
N ASN A 55 -8.27 -0.22 12.00
CA ASN A 55 -8.89 -0.98 13.09
C ASN A 55 -8.63 -0.34 14.46
N HIS A 56 -7.48 0.32 14.64
CA HIS A 56 -7.06 0.86 15.93
C HIS A 56 -7.09 2.40 15.99
N ASN A 57 -7.36 3.08 14.86
CA ASN A 57 -7.30 4.54 14.72
C ASN A 57 -5.98 5.16 15.23
N ARG A 58 -4.87 4.41 15.15
CA ARG A 58 -3.52 4.86 15.52
C ARG A 58 -2.46 4.21 14.62
N THR A 59 -1.28 4.80 14.55
CA THR A 59 -0.12 4.24 13.83
C THR A 59 0.34 2.92 14.47
N ARG A 60 0.90 2.01 13.66
CA ARG A 60 1.40 0.72 14.14
C ARG A 60 2.76 0.95 14.82
N PRO A 61 2.94 0.54 16.10
CA PRO A 61 4.25 0.62 16.74
C PRO A 61 5.27 -0.31 16.07
#